data_AF-A0A2V7S3T3-F1
#
_entry.id   AF-A0A2V7S3T3-F1
#
_cell.length_a   1.000
_cell.length_b   1.000
_cell.length_c   1.000
_cell.angle_alpha   90.00
_cell.angle_beta   90.00
_cell.angle_gamma   90.00
#
_symmetry.space_group_name_H-M   'P 1'
#
loop_
_entity.id
_entity.type
_entity.pdbx_description
1 polymer ?
#
loop_
_entity_poly.entity_id
_entity_poly.type
_entity_poly.pdbx_seq_one_letter_code
_entity_poly.pdbx_strand_id
1 'polypeptide(L)'
;MGSGAALTGSEAAVFEAFLYDHYAELQQEFYEQDFTCPFLCEAHKNENEARAQGARVPRGVVRYPYTNRHSAQGYTKYERLKP
;
A
#
# COMPACT_ATOMS: atom_id res chain seq x y z
N MET A 1 -2.80 -8.23 26.34
CA MET A 1 -3.88 -7.87 25.41
C MET A 1 -3.30 -6.86 24.44
N GLY A 2 -2.98 -7.29 23.22
CA GLY A 2 -2.19 -6.51 22.26
C GLY A 2 -3.00 -5.37 21.64
N SER A 3 -2.41 -4.18 21.59
CA SER A 3 -2.97 -2.97 21.00
C SER A 3 -3.47 -3.19 19.58
N GLY A 4 -4.78 -3.23 19.41
CA GLY A 4 -5.41 -2.87 18.15
C GLY A 4 -5.27 -1.36 17.97
N ALA A 5 -4.31 -0.94 17.15
CA ALA A 5 -4.25 0.45 16.71
C ALA A 5 -5.58 0.77 16.01
N ALA A 6 -6.40 1.58 16.66
CA ALA A 6 -7.59 2.14 16.05
C ALA A 6 -7.17 2.91 14.79
N LEU A 7 -7.78 2.58 13.65
CA LEU A 7 -7.62 3.28 12.39
C LEU A 7 -8.25 4.68 12.51
N THR A 8 -7.56 5.63 13.13
CA THR A 8 -8.04 7.01 13.24
C THR A 8 -7.59 7.80 12.01
N GLY A 9 -8.22 7.53 10.88
CA GLY A 9 -8.24 8.49 9.76
C GLY A 9 -9.47 9.35 9.91
N SER A 10 -9.35 10.54 10.52
CA SER A 10 -10.45 11.52 10.58
C SER A 10 -10.60 12.32 9.28
N GLU A 11 -9.67 12.14 8.33
CA GLU A 11 -9.65 12.84 7.05
C GLU A 11 -10.28 12.00 5.93
N ALA A 12 -10.89 12.68 4.96
CA ALA A 12 -11.48 12.03 3.81
C ALA A 12 -10.41 11.26 3.01
N ALA A 13 -10.71 10.00 2.67
CA ALA A 13 -9.89 9.26 1.74
C ALA A 13 -9.98 9.90 0.35
N VAL A 14 -8.83 10.01 -0.30
CA VAL A 14 -8.71 10.56 -1.66
C VAL A 14 -7.92 9.62 -2.59
N PHE A 15 -7.40 8.52 -2.05
CA PHE A 15 -6.70 7.49 -2.79
C PHE A 15 -7.26 6.10 -2.50
N GLU A 16 -7.25 5.24 -3.51
CA GLU A 16 -7.33 3.79 -3.39
C GLU A 16 -5.92 3.18 -3.56
N ALA A 17 -5.56 2.23 -2.70
CA ALA A 17 -4.24 1.61 -2.68
C ALA A 17 -4.25 0.23 -3.33
N PHE A 18 -3.27 -0.03 -4.19
CA PHE A 18 -3.08 -1.29 -4.90
C PHE A 18 -1.68 -1.82 -4.65
N LEU A 19 -1.54 -3.14 -4.48
CA LEU A 19 -0.28 -3.84 -4.54
C LEU A 19 0.04 -4.17 -5.99
N TYR A 20 1.26 -3.88 -6.42
CA TYR A 20 1.73 -4.11 -7.76
C TYR A 20 3.02 -4.92 -7.77
N ASP A 21 3.02 -6.02 -8.51
CA ASP A 21 4.21 -6.80 -8.84
C ASP A 21 4.14 -7.41 -10.25
N HIS A 22 5.29 -7.89 -10.75
CA HIS A 22 5.42 -8.54 -12.04
C HIS A 22 6.33 -9.78 -11.96
N TYR A 23 5.75 -10.94 -12.21
CA TYR A 23 6.40 -12.26 -12.23
C TYR A 23 6.83 -12.64 -13.64
N ALA A 24 8.07 -12.28 -14.01
CA ALA A 24 8.60 -12.51 -15.35
C ALA A 24 8.60 -13.99 -15.78
N GLU A 25 8.88 -14.91 -14.84
CA GLU A 25 8.91 -16.35 -15.13
C GLU A 25 7.52 -16.93 -15.42
N LEU A 26 6.48 -16.34 -14.84
CA LEU A 26 5.08 -16.77 -15.03
C LEU A 26 4.35 -15.93 -16.07
N GLN A 27 5.00 -14.89 -16.63
CA GLN A 27 4.37 -13.88 -17.48
C GLN A 27 3.10 -13.30 -16.87
N GLN A 28 3.11 -13.11 -15.55
CA GLN A 28 1.94 -12.69 -14.77
C GLN A 28 2.21 -11.34 -14.11
N GLU A 29 1.23 -10.44 -14.24
CA GLU A 29 1.15 -9.21 -13.46
C GLU A 29 0.25 -9.44 -12.24
N PHE A 30 0.69 -8.95 -11.08
CA PHE A 30 -0.12 -8.89 -9.87
C PHE A 30 -0.50 -7.44 -9.65
N TYR A 31 -1.79 -7.15 -9.71
CA TYR A 31 -2.34 -5.83 -9.48
C TYR A 31 -3.67 -5.96 -8.73
N GLU A 32 -3.61 -5.88 -7.40
CA GLU A 32 -4.77 -6.13 -6.54
C GLU A 32 -4.89 -5.05 -5.47
N GLN A 33 -6.11 -4.78 -5.00
CA GLN A 33 -6.35 -3.81 -3.94
C GLN A 33 -5.65 -4.23 -2.64
N ASP A 34 -5.08 -3.28 -1.93
CA ASP A 34 -4.45 -3.53 -0.65
C ASP A 34 -5.48 -3.62 0.48
N PHE A 35 -5.73 -4.83 0.98
CA PHE A 35 -6.71 -5.03 2.07
C PHE A 35 -6.23 -4.56 3.45
N THR A 36 -4.98 -4.10 3.59
CA THR A 36 -4.48 -3.55 4.87
C THR A 36 -5.11 -2.20 5.17
N CYS A 37 -5.08 -1.31 4.18
CA CYS A 37 -5.69 0.02 4.22
C CYS A 37 -6.04 0.39 2.77
N PRO A 38 -7.21 -0.07 2.27
CA PRO A 38 -7.56 0.04 0.86
C PRO A 38 -7.78 1.48 0.41
N PHE A 39 -8.11 2.37 1.35
CA PHE A 39 -8.36 3.79 1.08
C PHE A 39 -7.53 4.68 2.01
N LEU A 40 -6.83 5.65 1.42
CA LEU A 40 -5.91 6.54 2.12
C LEU A 40 -6.29 8.02 1.90
N CYS A 41 -6.14 8.82 2.96
CA CYS A 41 -6.06 10.27 2.82
C CYS A 41 -4.65 10.69 2.33
N GLU A 42 -4.51 11.95 1.95
CA GLU A 42 -3.23 12.51 1.48
C GLU A 42 -2.13 12.43 2.55
N ALA A 43 -2.48 12.67 3.83
CA ALA A 43 -1.52 12.59 4.93
C ALA A 43 -0.91 11.18 5.08
N HIS A 44 -1.75 10.14 5.15
CA HIS A 44 -1.26 8.75 5.30
C HIS A 44 -0.54 8.24 4.05
N LYS A 45 -0.95 8.67 2.85
CA LYS A 45 -0.19 8.37 1.62
C LYS A 45 1.21 8.97 1.70
N ASN A 46 1.35 10.22 2.15
CA ASN A 46 2.66 10.86 2.29
C ASN A 46 3.51 10.24 3.37
N GLU A 47 2.91 9.85 4.49
CA GLU A 47 3.60 9.13 5.56
C GLU A 47 4.09 7.75 5.10
N ASN A 48 3.25 7.03 4.34
CA ASN A 48 3.64 5.77 3.75
C ASN A 48 4.92 5.92 2.93
N GLU A 49 4.97 6.91 2.05
CA GLU A 49 6.11 7.17 1.19
C GLU A 49 7.35 7.61 1.96
N ALA A 50 7.19 8.49 2.96
CA ALA A 50 8.30 8.99 3.75
C ALA A 50 8.93 7.92 4.66
N ARG A 51 8.13 6.95 5.12
CA ARG A 51 8.54 5.91 6.07
C ARG A 51 8.73 4.54 5.43
N ALA A 52 8.54 4.42 4.12
CA ALA A 52 8.70 3.16 3.39
C ALA A 52 10.13 2.61 3.53
N GLN A 53 10.25 1.31 3.74
CA GLN A 53 11.54 0.63 3.83
C GLN A 53 11.63 -0.48 2.79
N GLY A 54 12.62 -0.39 1.89
CA GLY A 54 12.85 -1.34 0.81
C GLY A 54 13.05 -0.66 -0.55
N ALA A 55 13.25 -1.45 -1.60
CA ALA A 55 13.39 -0.96 -2.97
C ALA A 55 12.04 -0.99 -3.68
N ARG A 56 11.60 0.15 -4.25
CA ARG A 56 10.38 0.23 -5.07
C ARG A 56 10.62 -0.30 -6.48
N VAL A 57 10.79 -1.60 -6.57
CA VAL A 57 10.91 -2.34 -7.83
C VAL A 57 10.00 -3.55 -7.78
N PRO A 58 9.44 -3.97 -8.92
CA PRO A 58 8.79 -5.27 -9.01
C PRO A 58 9.74 -6.37 -8.51
N ARG A 59 9.22 -7.34 -7.76
CA ARG A 59 9.90 -8.45 -7.09
C ARG A 59 10.71 -8.08 -5.85
N GLY A 60 10.77 -6.79 -5.50
CA GLY A 60 11.27 -6.32 -4.21
C GLY A 60 10.24 -6.52 -3.10
N VAL A 61 10.61 -6.23 -1.85
CA VAL A 61 9.66 -6.12 -0.74
C VAL A 61 9.81 -4.73 -0.15
N VAL A 62 8.70 -3.99 -0.09
CA VAL A 62 8.64 -2.67 0.55
C VAL A 62 7.64 -2.71 1.70
N ARG A 63 8.08 -2.33 2.89
CA ARG A 63 7.25 -2.22 4.09
C ARG A 63 6.72 -0.79 4.21
N TYR A 64 5.40 -0.65 4.29
CA TYR A 64 4.73 0.62 4.55
C TYR A 64 4.02 0.59 5.91
N PRO A 65 3.90 1.75 6.59
CA PRO A 65 3.14 1.89 7.83
C PRO A 65 1.66 1.46 7.72
N TYR A 66 0.97 1.82 6.64
CA TYR A 66 -0.48 1.62 6.48
C TYR A 66 -0.87 0.59 5.43
N THR A 67 -0.04 0.39 4.41
CA THR A 67 -0.28 -0.56 3.29
C THR A 67 0.76 -1.68 3.30
N ASN A 68 0.51 -2.75 2.56
CA ASN A 68 1.35 -3.92 2.37
C ASN A 68 1.89 -4.49 3.70
N ARG A 69 1.09 -4.48 4.78
CA ARG A 69 1.58 -4.93 6.11
C ARG A 69 1.84 -6.43 6.16
N HIS A 70 1.36 -7.17 5.17
CA HIS A 70 1.65 -8.59 4.96
C HIS A 70 2.98 -8.84 4.23
N SER A 71 3.72 -7.78 3.84
CA SER A 71 5.00 -7.88 3.14
C SER A 71 4.90 -8.69 1.83
N ALA A 72 3.85 -8.46 1.05
CA ALA A 72 3.76 -8.98 -0.30
C ALA A 72 4.93 -8.46 -1.15
N GLN A 73 5.30 -9.26 -2.16
CA GLN A 73 6.29 -8.84 -3.14
C GLN A 73 5.73 -7.68 -3.99
N GLY A 74 6.64 -6.85 -4.52
CA GLY A 74 6.33 -5.64 -5.25
C GLY A 74 6.21 -4.39 -4.38
N TYR A 75 5.35 -3.45 -4.79
CA TYR A 75 5.17 -2.16 -4.12
C TYR A 75 3.74 -1.63 -4.24
N THR A 76 3.35 -0.69 -3.36
CA THR A 76 2.04 -0.03 -3.39
C THR A 76 1.97 1.08 -4.45
N LYS A 77 0.90 1.09 -5.25
CA LYS A 77 0.45 2.18 -6.14
C LYS A 77 -0.81 2.82 -5.55
N TYR A 78 -1.00 4.12 -5.81
CA TYR A 78 -2.17 4.87 -5.34
C TYR A 78 -2.91 5.46 -6.53
N GLU A 79 -4.21 5.24 -6.59
CA GLU A 79 -5.09 5.84 -7.59
C GLU A 79 -5.98 6.88 -6.92
N ARG A 80 -6.15 8.07 -7.52
CA ARG A 80 -7.06 9.08 -6.96
C ARG A 80 -8.52 8.61 -7.11
N LEU A 81 -9.28 8.72 -6.04
CA LEU A 81 -10.73 8.50 -6.07
C LEU A 81 -11.38 9.55 -6.99
N LYS A 82 -12.30 9.11 -7.84
CA LYS A 82 -13.13 10.01 -8.63
C LYS A 82 -14.17 10.67 -7.71
N PRO A 83 -14.45 11.97 -7.88
CA PRO A 83 -15.49 12.67 -7.12
C PRO A 83 -16.89 12.13 -7.40
#